data_AF-A0A1H0F015-F1
#
_entry.id   AF-A0A1H0F015-F1
#
_cell.length_a   1.000
_cell.length_b   1.000
_cell.length_c   1.000
_cell.angle_alpha   90.00
_cell.angle_beta   90.00
_cell.angle_gamma   90.00
#
_symmetry.space_group_name_H-M   'P 1'
#
loop_
_entity.id
_entity.type
_entity.pdbx_description
1 polymer ?
#
loop_
_entity_poly.entity_id
_entity_poly.type
_entity_poly.pdbx_seq_one_letter_code
_entity_poly.pdbx_strand_id
1 'polypeptide(L)'
;MTLPVAAVYAIGIWAIAMFGGSPSFFAWPQMACYVAASYMMVELNNSNALLRVRSRMVGATFIVLSCMYISGFQSLIGDLGLVGIIASFLILFSTYQDQQAAGKTYYAFLALGCSSLLYAEYLYYVPLLWVLMISRLNSLSWRTLVASILGIITPYWFVSLWLFYIWDFTPLTDHLSDLNSFVLPANYLAVTLEQLLVYIFLAVVSITGIIHFWQYSYEDKIHIRQLFGFFIAVNLLTLLFIALQPQQFNAFIRIVIICASPIVAHFMTLTHSRITNIAFFVILSTCIIITFINLWMHF
;
A
#
# COMPACT_ATOMS: atom_id res chain seq x y z
N MET A 1 21.18 -1.17 -2.60
CA MET A 1 20.83 -0.26 -3.72
C MET A 1 20.63 1.13 -3.16
N THR A 2 21.04 2.18 -3.86
CA THR A 2 20.73 3.56 -3.49
C THR A 2 19.44 4.02 -4.18
N LEU A 3 18.72 4.96 -3.58
CA LEU A 3 17.47 5.51 -4.14
C LEU A 3 17.60 5.99 -5.61
N PRO A 4 18.71 6.66 -6.03
CA PRO A 4 18.88 7.05 -7.43
C PRO A 4 18.95 5.86 -8.39
N VAL A 5 19.60 4.76 -8.00
CA VAL A 5 19.67 3.56 -8.84
C VAL A 5 18.30 2.91 -9.00
N ALA A 6 17.51 2.86 -7.91
CA ALA A 6 16.13 2.38 -7.99
C ALA A 6 15.25 3.27 -8.89
N ALA A 7 15.44 4.60 -8.83
CA ALA A 7 14.73 5.53 -9.71
C ALA A 7 15.10 5.35 -11.19
N VAL A 8 16.38 5.17 -11.52
CA VAL A 8 16.81 4.87 -12.91
C VAL A 8 16.21 3.55 -13.40
N TYR A 9 16.20 2.52 -12.55
CA TYR A 9 15.56 1.24 -12.84
C TYR A 9 14.05 1.41 -13.14
N ALA A 10 13.35 2.18 -12.31
CA ALA A 10 11.93 2.46 -12.50
C ALA A 10 11.64 3.21 -13.80
N ILE A 11 12.44 4.23 -14.12
CA ILE A 11 12.31 4.99 -15.38
C ILE A 11 12.51 4.05 -16.58
N GLY A 12 13.50 3.15 -16.51
CA GLY A 12 13.74 2.16 -17.57
C GLY A 12 12.53 1.24 -17.78
N ILE A 13 11.93 0.74 -16.69
CA ILE A 13 10.75 -0.13 -16.77
C ILE A 13 9.53 0.63 -17.28
N TRP A 14 9.30 1.85 -16.80
CA TRP A 14 8.21 2.70 -17.27
C TRP A 14 8.37 3.02 -18.76
N ALA A 15 9.58 3.29 -19.23
CA ALA A 15 9.85 3.49 -20.64
C ALA A 15 9.53 2.22 -21.45
N ILE A 16 10.02 1.05 -21.03
CA ILE A 16 9.74 -0.22 -21.72
C ILE A 16 8.24 -0.53 -21.74
N ALA A 17 7.54 -0.36 -20.62
CA ALA A 17 6.10 -0.58 -20.52
C ALA A 17 5.30 0.40 -21.40
N MET A 18 5.74 1.67 -21.48
CA MET A 18 5.07 2.70 -22.28
C MET A 18 5.29 2.54 -23.79
N PHE A 19 6.49 2.13 -24.22
CA PHE A 19 6.80 1.93 -25.64
C PHE A 19 6.44 0.53 -26.14
N GLY A 20 6.30 -0.42 -25.22
CA GLY A 20 6.08 -1.82 -25.53
C GLY A 20 4.64 -2.32 -25.44
N GLY A 21 3.83 -1.71 -24.58
CA GLY A 21 2.40 -1.99 -24.47
C GLY A 21 1.56 -1.19 -25.47
N SER A 22 0.28 -1.55 -25.58
CA SER A 22 -0.71 -0.79 -26.36
C SER A 22 -0.63 0.70 -26.00
N PRO A 23 -0.51 1.62 -26.97
CA PRO A 23 -0.30 3.05 -26.74
C PRO A 23 -1.60 3.67 -26.25
N SER A 24 -1.97 3.40 -24.99
CA SER A 24 -2.98 4.19 -24.32
C SER A 24 -2.37 5.59 -24.10
N PHE A 25 -2.99 6.58 -24.74
CA PHE A 25 -2.58 8.01 -24.79
C PHE A 25 -2.54 8.70 -23.41
N PHE A 26 -2.63 7.92 -22.33
CA PHE A 26 -2.96 8.32 -20.98
C PHE A 26 -1.96 7.79 -19.95
N ALA A 27 -0.70 7.46 -20.25
CA ALA A 27 0.26 6.90 -19.27
C ALA A 27 0.97 7.94 -18.35
N TRP A 28 0.92 9.23 -18.70
CA TRP A 28 1.59 10.30 -17.94
C TRP A 28 0.96 10.55 -16.55
N PRO A 29 -0.37 10.58 -16.38
CA PRO A 29 -0.98 10.77 -15.06
C PRO A 29 -0.65 9.66 -14.05
N GLN A 30 -0.58 8.40 -14.48
CA GLN A 30 -0.20 7.23 -13.67
C GLN A 30 1.25 7.36 -13.23
N MET A 31 2.14 7.73 -14.16
CA MET A 31 3.54 7.97 -13.83
C MET A 31 3.68 9.11 -12.81
N ALA A 32 2.91 10.18 -12.94
CA ALA A 32 2.88 11.27 -11.96
C ALA A 32 2.39 10.77 -10.58
N CYS A 33 1.34 9.95 -10.54
CA CYS A 33 0.84 9.35 -9.29
C CYS A 33 1.87 8.41 -8.67
N TYR A 34 2.57 7.61 -9.47
CA TYR A 34 3.64 6.72 -9.02
C TYR A 34 4.81 7.50 -8.41
N VAL A 35 5.25 8.59 -9.08
CA VAL A 35 6.29 9.48 -8.56
C VAL A 35 5.83 10.10 -7.24
N ALA A 36 4.61 10.62 -7.18
CA ALA A 36 4.03 11.17 -5.96
C ALA A 36 4.01 10.13 -4.82
N ALA A 37 3.55 8.91 -5.09
CA ALA A 37 3.53 7.82 -4.12
C ALA A 37 4.94 7.46 -3.62
N SER A 38 5.92 7.36 -4.52
CA SER A 38 7.30 7.08 -4.15
C SER A 38 7.89 8.17 -3.26
N TYR A 39 7.58 9.44 -3.55
CA TYR A 39 7.98 10.58 -2.74
C TYR A 39 7.32 10.52 -1.35
N MET A 40 6.01 10.23 -1.30
CA MET A 40 5.28 10.09 -0.04
C MET A 40 5.81 8.93 0.81
N MET A 41 6.26 7.83 0.21
CA MET A 41 6.94 6.74 0.94
C MET A 41 8.31 7.17 1.50
N VAL A 42 9.05 8.01 0.77
CA VAL A 42 10.29 8.62 1.28
C VAL A 42 9.99 9.56 2.44
N GLU A 43 8.94 10.38 2.33
CA GLU A 43 8.49 11.26 3.41
C GLU A 43 8.00 10.45 4.63
N LEU A 44 7.32 9.33 4.40
CA LEU A 44 6.85 8.45 5.47
C LEU A 44 8.01 7.88 6.27
N ASN A 45 9.09 7.51 5.59
CA ASN A 45 10.32 7.07 6.24
C ASN A 45 11.05 8.21 6.96
N ASN A 46 11.11 9.41 6.37
CA ASN A 46 11.84 10.55 6.93
C ASN A 46 11.14 11.16 8.16
N SER A 47 9.83 11.41 8.06
CA SER A 47 9.02 12.00 9.13
C SER A 47 8.95 11.12 10.38
N ASN A 48 8.89 9.80 10.19
CA ASN A 48 8.75 8.85 11.29
C ASN A 48 10.06 8.18 11.72
N ALA A 49 11.17 8.47 11.02
CA ALA A 49 12.48 7.84 11.21
C ALA A 49 12.39 6.31 11.35
N LEU A 50 11.70 5.66 10.39
CA LEU A 50 11.36 4.23 10.47
C LEU A 50 12.57 3.30 10.61
N LEU A 51 13.73 3.73 10.11
CA LEU A 51 14.98 3.01 10.22
C LEU A 51 15.90 3.72 11.22
N ARG A 52 16.59 2.94 12.08
CA ARG A 52 17.57 3.48 13.05
C ARG A 52 18.76 4.17 12.38
N VAL A 53 19.03 3.83 11.12
CA VAL A 53 20.08 4.44 10.28
C VAL A 53 19.41 5.34 9.26
N ARG A 54 20.00 6.52 9.02
CA ARG A 54 19.53 7.44 7.97
C ARG A 54 19.70 6.78 6.60
N SER A 55 18.65 6.13 6.16
CA SER A 55 18.63 5.30 4.95
C SER A 55 17.38 5.61 4.14
N ARG A 56 17.56 5.67 2.82
CA ARG A 56 16.45 5.85 1.86
C ARG A 56 15.93 4.50 1.32
N MET A 57 16.25 3.40 2.02
CA MET A 57 15.95 2.05 1.57
C MET A 57 14.44 1.77 1.49
N VAL A 58 13.60 2.35 2.35
CA VAL A 58 12.14 2.19 2.28
C VAL A 58 11.57 2.67 0.94
N GLY A 59 12.03 3.82 0.44
CA GLY A 59 11.62 4.31 -0.87
C GLY A 59 12.17 3.46 -2.01
N ALA A 60 13.42 3.00 -1.90
CA ALA A 60 14.04 2.15 -2.91
C ALA A 60 13.37 0.76 -3.00
N THR A 61 13.02 0.14 -1.87
CA THR A 61 12.28 -1.13 -1.83
C THR A 61 10.88 -0.96 -2.38
N PHE A 62 10.19 0.14 -2.04
CA PHE A 62 8.88 0.46 -2.63
C PHE A 62 8.94 0.54 -4.15
N ILE A 63 9.94 1.26 -4.68
CA ILE A 63 10.12 1.38 -6.13
C ILE A 63 10.31 -0.01 -6.77
N VAL A 64 11.25 -0.80 -6.25
CA VAL A 64 11.56 -2.14 -6.79
C VAL A 64 10.36 -3.09 -6.71
N LEU A 65 9.68 -3.14 -5.57
CA LEU A 65 8.51 -4.02 -5.38
C LEU A 65 7.32 -3.57 -6.25
N SER A 66 7.15 -2.27 -6.47
CA SER A 66 6.10 -1.77 -7.37
C SER A 66 6.40 -2.09 -8.83
N CYS A 67 7.67 -1.94 -9.26
CA CYS A 67 8.13 -2.29 -10.60
C CYS A 67 7.95 -3.76 -10.95
N MET A 68 7.91 -4.64 -9.95
CA MET A 68 7.61 -6.06 -10.16
C MET A 68 6.17 -6.30 -10.63
N TYR A 69 5.21 -5.47 -10.22
CA TYR A 69 3.80 -5.61 -10.58
C TYR A 69 3.41 -4.67 -11.73
N ILE A 70 3.82 -5.04 -12.94
CA ILE A 70 3.74 -4.19 -14.13
C ILE A 70 2.29 -3.92 -14.56
N SER A 71 1.40 -4.91 -14.46
CA SER A 71 -0.03 -4.74 -14.74
C SER A 71 -0.65 -3.66 -13.85
N GLY A 72 -0.04 -3.34 -12.71
CA GLY A 72 -0.43 -2.22 -11.86
C GLY A 72 -0.27 -0.85 -12.54
N PHE A 73 0.72 -0.66 -13.40
CA PHE A 73 0.97 0.65 -14.04
C PHE A 73 -0.12 1.06 -15.04
N GLN A 74 -1.02 0.15 -15.41
CA GLN A 74 -2.08 0.42 -16.38
C GLN A 74 -3.32 1.09 -15.75
N SER A 75 -3.49 0.99 -14.43
CA SER A 75 -4.69 1.49 -13.75
C SER A 75 -4.44 2.80 -13.00
N LEU A 76 -4.92 3.91 -13.58
CA LEU A 76 -4.91 5.22 -12.93
C LEU A 76 -5.72 5.25 -11.63
N ILE A 77 -6.85 4.54 -11.60
CA ILE A 77 -7.72 4.40 -10.43
C ILE A 77 -6.93 3.73 -9.28
N GLY A 78 -6.16 2.68 -9.60
CA GLY A 78 -5.27 2.01 -8.66
C GLY A 78 -4.15 2.89 -8.11
N ASP A 79 -3.52 3.71 -8.96
CA ASP A 79 -2.44 4.60 -8.53
C ASP A 79 -2.96 5.76 -7.66
N LEU A 80 -4.11 6.34 -8.01
CA LEU A 80 -4.76 7.37 -7.19
C LEU A 80 -5.19 6.80 -5.82
N GLY A 81 -5.77 5.59 -5.81
CA GLY A 81 -6.13 4.90 -4.58
C GLY A 81 -4.93 4.66 -3.67
N LEU A 82 -3.82 4.21 -4.25
CA LEU A 82 -2.54 4.00 -3.57
C LEU A 82 -2.00 5.30 -2.95
N VAL A 83 -2.03 6.42 -3.68
CA VAL A 83 -1.59 7.73 -3.16
C VAL A 83 -2.41 8.13 -1.93
N GLY A 84 -3.74 8.00 -1.98
CA GLY A 84 -4.60 8.35 -0.85
C GLY A 84 -4.41 7.44 0.37
N ILE A 85 -4.09 6.15 0.17
CA ILE A 85 -3.76 5.23 1.27
C ILE A 85 -2.44 5.63 1.95
N ILE A 86 -1.39 5.95 1.17
CA ILE A 86 -0.12 6.40 1.73
C ILE A 86 -0.31 7.73 2.47
N ALA A 87 -1.11 8.65 1.92
CA ALA A 87 -1.49 9.90 2.57
C ALA A 87 -2.18 9.67 3.92
N SER A 88 -3.12 8.72 3.95
CA SER A 88 -3.81 8.33 5.18
C SER A 88 -2.82 7.83 6.24
N PHE A 89 -1.90 6.93 5.89
CA PHE A 89 -0.89 6.41 6.83
C PHE A 89 0.06 7.50 7.33
N LEU A 90 0.55 8.36 6.44
CA LEU A 90 1.38 9.52 6.79
C LEU A 90 0.73 10.37 7.89
N ILE A 91 -0.52 10.75 7.67
CA ILE A 91 -1.25 11.63 8.60
C ILE A 91 -1.58 10.86 9.89
N LEU A 92 -2.02 9.60 9.81
CA LEU A 92 -2.30 8.75 10.98
C LEU A 92 -1.08 8.60 11.89
N PHE A 93 0.10 8.34 11.34
CA PHE A 93 1.31 8.17 12.15
C PHE A 93 1.71 9.46 12.87
N SER A 94 1.41 10.62 12.29
CA SER A 94 1.61 11.91 12.95
C SER A 94 0.68 12.16 14.16
N THR A 95 -0.29 11.27 14.41
CA THR A 95 -1.19 11.30 15.58
C THR A 95 -0.73 10.38 16.73
N TYR A 96 0.44 9.74 16.61
CA TYR A 96 0.95 8.84 17.64
C TYR A 96 0.91 9.47 19.05
N GLN A 97 0.26 8.77 19.99
CA GLN A 97 0.03 9.17 21.38
C GLN A 97 -0.77 10.48 21.58
N ASP A 98 -1.34 11.05 20.52
CA ASP A 98 -2.15 12.27 20.58
C ASP A 98 -3.63 11.97 20.40
N GLN A 99 -4.35 11.86 21.52
CA GLN A 99 -5.80 11.64 21.56
C GLN A 99 -6.63 12.89 21.24
N GLN A 100 -6.00 14.07 21.15
CA GLN A 100 -6.67 15.33 20.86
C GLN A 100 -6.56 15.74 19.38
N ALA A 101 -5.80 15.00 18.58
CA ALA A 101 -5.55 15.25 17.16
C ALA A 101 -6.75 14.98 16.22
N ALA A 102 -7.98 15.34 16.62
CA ALA A 102 -9.20 15.10 15.86
C ALA A 102 -9.13 15.65 14.42
N GLY A 103 -8.54 16.83 14.22
CA GLY A 103 -8.37 17.41 12.89
C GLY A 103 -7.46 16.57 11.98
N LYS A 104 -6.34 16.06 12.50
CA LYS A 104 -5.45 15.18 11.72
C LYS A 104 -6.11 13.83 11.44
N THR A 105 -6.79 13.25 12.42
CA THR A 105 -7.57 12.02 12.21
C THR A 105 -8.63 12.21 11.13
N TYR A 106 -9.35 13.34 11.13
CA TYR A 106 -10.30 13.67 10.07
C TYR A 106 -9.65 13.64 8.69
N TYR A 107 -8.51 14.33 8.51
CA TYR A 107 -7.82 14.35 7.22
C TYR A 107 -7.27 12.98 6.79
N ALA A 108 -6.79 12.16 7.74
CA ALA A 108 -6.32 10.81 7.42
C ALA A 108 -7.46 9.91 6.91
N PHE A 109 -8.63 9.99 7.55
CA PHE A 109 -9.80 9.23 7.15
C PHE A 109 -10.53 9.83 5.94
N LEU A 110 -10.38 11.14 5.70
CA LEU A 110 -10.81 11.77 4.44
C LEU A 110 -9.98 11.27 3.27
N ALA A 111 -8.65 11.18 3.40
CA ALA A 111 -7.79 10.61 2.37
C ALA A 111 -8.17 9.15 2.07
N LEU A 112 -8.45 8.36 3.11
CA LEU A 112 -8.95 7.00 2.96
C LEU A 112 -10.34 6.95 2.32
N GLY A 113 -11.23 7.86 2.70
CA GLY A 113 -12.57 8.01 2.11
C GLY A 113 -12.50 8.33 0.61
N CYS A 114 -11.61 9.25 0.21
CA CYS A 114 -11.35 9.54 -1.20
C CYS A 114 -10.81 8.32 -1.96
N SER A 115 -9.87 7.57 -1.37
CA SER A 115 -9.41 6.31 -1.95
C SER A 115 -10.56 5.30 -2.06
N SER A 116 -11.48 5.26 -1.08
CA SER A 116 -12.59 4.32 -1.09
C SER A 116 -13.67 4.61 -2.13
N LEU A 117 -13.73 5.83 -2.67
CA LEU A 117 -14.54 6.14 -3.85
C LEU A 117 -14.01 5.46 -5.13
N LEU A 118 -12.72 5.08 -5.14
CA LEU A 118 -12.08 4.41 -6.27
C LEU A 118 -12.20 2.89 -6.16
N TYR A 119 -12.04 2.35 -4.95
CA TYR A 119 -12.25 0.94 -4.61
C TYR A 119 -13.01 0.86 -3.29
N ALA A 120 -14.26 0.38 -3.32
CA ALA A 120 -15.12 0.32 -2.15
C ALA A 120 -14.48 -0.51 -1.03
N GLU A 121 -13.74 -1.56 -1.38
CA GLU A 121 -13.10 -2.53 -0.49
C GLU A 121 -12.11 -1.88 0.49
N TYR A 122 -11.61 -0.68 0.19
CA TYR A 122 -10.76 0.06 1.14
C TYR A 122 -11.50 0.42 2.44
N LEU A 123 -12.83 0.43 2.45
CA LEU A 123 -13.62 0.57 3.67
C LEU A 123 -13.47 -0.61 4.64
N TYR A 124 -13.09 -1.81 4.17
CA TYR A 124 -12.81 -2.96 5.06
C TYR A 124 -11.67 -2.70 6.05
N TYR A 125 -10.78 -1.75 5.73
CA TYR A 125 -9.69 -1.37 6.62
C TYR A 125 -10.14 -0.44 7.75
N VAL A 126 -11.30 0.22 7.66
CA VAL A 126 -11.75 1.19 8.67
C VAL A 126 -11.84 0.58 10.08
N PRO A 127 -12.51 -0.58 10.29
CA PRO A 127 -12.55 -1.19 11.62
C PRO A 127 -11.16 -1.59 12.12
N LEU A 128 -10.30 -2.12 11.23
CA LEU A 128 -8.92 -2.45 11.58
C LEU A 128 -8.15 -1.20 12.02
N LEU A 129 -8.28 -0.09 11.28
CA LEU A 129 -7.59 1.15 11.59
C LEU A 129 -8.02 1.71 12.95
N TRP A 130 -9.30 1.62 13.32
CA TRP A 130 -9.74 1.97 14.68
C TRP A 130 -9.08 1.08 15.74
N VAL A 131 -9.02 -0.23 15.52
CA VAL A 131 -8.33 -1.16 16.43
C VAL A 131 -6.84 -0.83 16.53
N LEU A 132 -6.18 -0.46 15.44
CA LEU A 132 -4.78 -0.08 15.42
C LEU A 132 -4.53 1.31 16.04
N MET A 133 -5.49 2.23 15.92
CA MET A 133 -5.45 3.51 16.63
C MET A 133 -5.51 3.32 18.15
N ILE A 134 -6.25 2.33 18.64
CA ILE A 134 -6.27 1.97 20.07
C ILE A 134 -4.97 1.27 20.45
N SER A 135 -4.63 0.19 19.75
CA SER A 135 -3.60 -0.75 20.19
C SER A 135 -2.17 -0.34 19.87
N ARG A 136 -1.94 0.35 18.74
CA ARG A 136 -0.60 0.72 18.25
C ARG A 136 -0.33 2.21 18.39
N LEU A 137 -1.22 3.06 17.91
CA LEU A 137 -1.00 4.51 17.90
C LEU A 137 -1.38 5.18 19.23
N ASN A 138 -2.24 4.55 20.04
CA ASN A 138 -2.82 5.14 21.25
C ASN A 138 -3.41 6.55 21.02
N SER A 139 -4.03 6.76 19.86
CA SER A 139 -4.59 8.05 19.43
C SER A 139 -6.12 8.06 19.36
N LEU A 140 -6.75 6.92 19.64
CA LEU A 140 -8.20 6.82 19.62
C LEU A 140 -8.82 7.44 20.89
N SER A 141 -9.77 8.35 20.68
CA SER A 141 -10.64 8.97 21.67
C SER A 141 -12.02 9.14 21.06
N TRP A 142 -13.03 9.50 21.86
CA TRP A 142 -14.36 9.80 21.31
C TRP A 142 -14.31 10.89 20.23
N ARG A 143 -13.46 11.91 20.40
CA ARG A 143 -13.31 13.01 19.44
C ARG A 143 -12.66 12.54 18.14
N THR A 144 -11.61 11.72 18.20
CA THR A 144 -10.93 11.21 17.01
C THR A 144 -11.75 10.14 16.29
N LEU A 145 -12.55 9.35 17.02
CA LEU A 145 -13.56 8.45 16.45
C LEU A 145 -14.59 9.20 15.61
N VAL A 146 -15.26 10.20 16.18
CA VAL A 146 -16.26 11.00 15.44
C VAL A 146 -15.60 11.68 14.24
N ALA A 147 -14.39 12.22 14.40
CA ALA A 147 -13.62 12.81 13.31
C ALA A 147 -13.31 11.81 12.19
N SER A 148 -12.98 10.55 12.52
CA SER A 148 -12.72 9.51 11.53
C SER A 148 -13.98 9.15 10.72
N ILE A 149 -15.14 9.06 11.37
CA ILE A 149 -16.43 8.77 10.73
C ILE A 149 -16.80 9.92 9.79
N LEU A 150 -16.68 11.17 10.25
CA LEU A 150 -16.92 12.34 9.41
C LEU A 150 -15.96 12.38 8.21
N GLY A 151 -14.67 12.07 8.43
CA GLY A 151 -13.67 12.01 7.36
C GLY A 151 -14.06 11.05 6.24
N ILE A 152 -14.53 9.84 6.58
CA ILE A 152 -14.99 8.86 5.59
C ILE A 152 -16.27 9.32 4.88
N ILE A 153 -17.24 9.88 5.60
CA ILE A 153 -18.54 10.27 5.02
C ILE A 153 -18.40 11.46 4.07
N THR A 154 -17.49 12.40 4.33
CA THR A 154 -17.37 13.65 3.56
C THR A 154 -17.23 13.43 2.04
N PRO A 155 -16.32 12.57 1.53
CA PRO A 155 -16.23 12.30 0.09
C PRO A 155 -17.53 11.75 -0.51
N TYR A 156 -18.18 10.79 0.16
CA TYR A 156 -19.46 10.23 -0.29
C TYR A 156 -20.58 11.27 -0.29
N TRP A 157 -20.56 12.21 0.65
CA TRP A 157 -21.53 13.29 0.69
C TRP A 157 -21.40 14.24 -0.50
N PHE A 158 -20.17 14.59 -0.92
CA PHE A 158 -19.97 15.39 -2.12
C PHE A 158 -20.41 14.65 -3.39
N VAL A 159 -20.11 13.36 -3.49
CA VAL A 159 -20.54 12.52 -4.63
C VAL A 159 -22.07 12.39 -4.66
N SER A 160 -22.72 12.17 -3.52
CA SER A 160 -24.18 12.05 -3.48
C SER A 160 -24.90 13.35 -3.86
N LEU A 161 -24.35 14.52 -3.51
CA LEU A 161 -24.86 15.82 -3.96
C LEU A 161 -24.76 15.97 -5.49
N TRP A 162 -23.66 15.52 -6.08
CA TRP A 162 -23.49 15.52 -7.54
C TRP A 162 -24.45 14.57 -8.24
N LEU A 163 -24.65 13.36 -7.69
CA LEU A 163 -25.57 12.37 -8.24
C LEU A 163 -27.04 12.81 -8.12
N PHE A 164 -27.40 13.50 -7.03
CA PHE A 164 -28.72 14.12 -6.90
C PHE A 164 -28.98 15.15 -8.01
N TYR A 165 -27.97 15.91 -8.42
CA TYR A 165 -28.09 16.86 -9.53
C TYR A 165 -28.31 16.17 -10.89
N ILE A 166 -27.67 15.03 -11.12
CA ILE A 166 -27.79 14.23 -12.35
C ILE A 166 -29.06 13.34 -12.33
N TRP A 167 -29.73 13.21 -11.18
CA TRP A 167 -30.88 12.32 -10.95
C TRP A 167 -30.58 10.84 -11.15
N ASP A 168 -29.32 10.44 -11.03
CA ASP A 168 -28.89 9.05 -11.17
C ASP A 168 -28.03 8.62 -9.99
N PHE A 169 -28.57 7.72 -9.16
CA PHE A 169 -27.88 7.15 -8.00
C PHE A 169 -27.28 5.78 -8.28
N THR A 170 -27.51 5.21 -9.47
CA THR A 170 -27.04 3.87 -9.83
C THR A 170 -25.52 3.69 -9.65
N PRO A 171 -24.65 4.66 -9.99
CA PRO A 171 -23.20 4.46 -9.82
C PRO A 171 -22.78 4.29 -8.35
N LEU A 172 -23.47 4.98 -7.43
CA LEU A 172 -23.16 4.89 -6.01
C LEU A 172 -23.70 3.60 -5.39
N THR A 173 -24.90 3.18 -5.82
CA THR A 173 -25.48 1.91 -5.34
C THR A 173 -24.69 0.72 -5.83
N ASP A 174 -24.23 0.76 -7.07
CA ASP A 174 -23.42 -0.32 -7.66
C ASP A 174 -22.05 -0.40 -6.95
N HIS A 175 -21.37 0.74 -6.79
CA HIS A 175 -20.09 0.80 -6.07
C HIS A 175 -20.18 0.31 -4.62
N LEU A 176 -21.24 0.66 -3.89
CA LEU A 176 -21.43 0.15 -2.53
C LEU A 176 -21.93 -1.30 -2.51
N SER A 177 -22.57 -1.77 -3.57
CA SER A 177 -22.96 -3.17 -3.69
C SER A 177 -21.76 -4.11 -3.82
N ASP A 178 -20.62 -3.62 -4.32
CA ASP A 178 -19.35 -4.35 -4.37
C ASP A 178 -18.81 -4.69 -2.95
N LEU A 179 -19.25 -3.97 -1.91
CA LEU A 179 -18.97 -4.35 -0.52
C LEU A 179 -19.74 -5.61 -0.08
N ASN A 180 -20.91 -5.82 -0.66
CA ASN A 180 -21.76 -6.96 -0.35
C ASN A 180 -21.46 -8.16 -1.24
N SER A 181 -20.68 -7.98 -2.32
CA SER A 181 -20.20 -9.08 -3.16
C SER A 181 -19.04 -9.85 -2.52
N PHE A 182 -19.12 -10.13 -1.21
CA PHE A 182 -18.27 -11.10 -0.54
C PHE A 182 -18.66 -12.52 -1.00
N VAL A 183 -18.42 -12.81 -2.27
CA VAL A 183 -18.81 -14.07 -2.92
C VAL A 183 -17.83 -15.16 -2.48
N LEU A 184 -18.27 -15.98 -1.51
CA LEU A 184 -17.74 -17.33 -1.36
C LEU A 184 -18.55 -18.28 -2.25
N PRO A 185 -17.91 -19.17 -3.03
CA PRO A 185 -16.47 -19.49 -3.02
C PRO A 185 -15.60 -18.51 -3.83
N ALA A 186 -14.36 -18.36 -3.38
CA ALA A 186 -13.33 -17.58 -4.07
C ALA A 186 -13.09 -18.08 -5.50
N ASN A 187 -13.21 -17.19 -6.49
CA ASN A 187 -12.90 -17.53 -7.89
C ASN A 187 -11.41 -17.33 -8.18
N TYR A 188 -10.61 -18.38 -7.97
CA TYR A 188 -9.17 -18.36 -8.25
C TYR A 188 -8.83 -18.30 -9.74
N LEU A 189 -9.78 -18.57 -10.64
CA LEU A 189 -9.56 -18.45 -12.09
C LEU A 189 -9.47 -16.99 -12.55
N ALA A 190 -9.87 -16.03 -11.70
CA ALA A 190 -9.77 -14.61 -12.00
C ALA A 190 -8.33 -14.06 -11.89
N VAL A 191 -7.40 -14.82 -11.29
CA VAL A 191 -6.03 -14.37 -11.05
C VAL A 191 -5.11 -14.94 -12.12
N THR A 192 -4.36 -14.06 -12.79
CA THR A 192 -3.37 -14.48 -13.78
C THR A 192 -2.14 -15.09 -13.12
N LEU A 193 -1.38 -15.90 -13.87
CA LEU A 193 -0.15 -16.50 -13.35
C LEU A 193 0.86 -15.43 -12.88
N GLU A 194 0.92 -14.28 -13.56
CA GLU A 194 1.76 -13.13 -13.19
C GLU A 194 1.41 -12.59 -11.80
N GLN A 195 0.10 -12.37 -11.58
CA GLN A 195 -0.43 -11.86 -10.32
C GLN A 195 -0.17 -12.85 -9.17
N LEU A 196 -0.32 -14.15 -9.44
CA LEU A 196 -0.05 -15.20 -8.47
C LEU A 196 1.44 -15.24 -8.08
N LEU A 197 2.36 -15.11 -9.05
CA LEU A 197 3.81 -15.06 -8.76
C LEU A 197 4.17 -13.85 -7.90
N VAL A 198 3.65 -12.67 -8.26
CA VAL A 198 3.83 -11.43 -7.48
C VAL A 198 3.31 -11.59 -6.05
N TYR A 199 2.13 -12.19 -5.90
CA TYR A 199 1.50 -12.43 -4.61
C TYR A 199 2.33 -13.37 -3.73
N ILE A 200 2.69 -14.55 -4.24
CA ILE A 200 3.47 -15.54 -3.50
C ILE A 200 4.80 -14.93 -3.07
N PHE A 201 5.47 -14.21 -3.97
CA PHE A 201 6.72 -13.55 -3.65
C PHE A 201 6.54 -12.50 -2.55
N LEU A 202 5.57 -11.59 -2.68
CA LEU A 202 5.30 -10.57 -1.65
C LEU A 202 4.92 -11.21 -0.31
N ALA A 203 4.17 -12.30 -0.30
CA ALA A 203 3.82 -13.03 0.92
C ALA A 203 5.07 -13.62 1.59
N VAL A 204 5.93 -14.31 0.84
CA VAL A 204 7.18 -14.90 1.37
C VAL A 204 8.10 -13.81 1.93
N VAL A 205 8.34 -12.74 1.18
CA VAL A 205 9.24 -11.67 1.61
C VAL A 205 8.65 -10.88 2.79
N SER A 206 7.33 -10.67 2.82
CA SER A 206 6.67 -10.03 3.97
C SER A 206 6.76 -10.91 5.23
N ILE A 207 6.43 -12.21 5.14
CA ILE A 207 6.46 -13.13 6.28
C ILE A 207 7.89 -13.27 6.82
N THR A 208 8.89 -13.43 5.95
CA THR A 208 10.30 -13.47 6.38
C THR A 208 10.73 -12.19 7.07
N GLY A 209 10.37 -11.02 6.53
CA GLY A 209 10.64 -9.73 7.16
C GLY A 209 9.91 -9.54 8.49
N ILE A 210 8.68 -10.05 8.63
CA ILE A 210 7.89 -10.03 9.88
C ILE A 210 8.56 -10.88 10.96
N ILE A 211 8.92 -12.13 10.63
CA ILE A 211 9.58 -13.05 11.55
C ILE A 211 10.89 -12.44 12.06
N HIS A 212 11.69 -11.91 11.13
CA HIS A 212 12.93 -11.23 11.48
C HIS A 212 12.67 -10.01 12.37
N PHE A 213 11.69 -9.17 12.01
CA PHE A 213 11.34 -8.00 12.81
C PHE A 213 10.98 -8.40 14.24
N TRP A 214 10.16 -9.44 14.45
CA TRP A 214 9.81 -9.89 15.79
C TRP A 214 11.00 -10.40 16.60
N GLN A 215 11.96 -11.07 15.97
CA GLN A 215 13.17 -11.55 16.63
C GLN A 215 14.04 -10.40 17.14
N TYR A 216 14.16 -9.31 16.38
CA TYR A 216 15.08 -8.20 16.67
C TYR A 216 14.38 -6.90 17.14
N SER A 217 13.06 -6.94 17.31
CA SER A 217 12.23 -5.78 17.68
C SER A 217 12.66 -5.15 19.00
N TYR A 218 13.27 -5.91 19.91
CA TYR A 218 13.67 -5.43 21.24
C TYR A 218 14.70 -4.30 21.19
N GLU A 219 15.46 -4.21 20.12
CA GLU A 219 16.46 -3.16 19.97
C GLU A 219 15.86 -1.85 19.39
N ASP A 220 14.61 -1.88 18.91
CA ASP A 220 13.93 -0.71 18.35
C ASP A 220 13.26 0.14 19.43
N LYS A 221 13.23 1.44 19.17
CA LYS A 221 12.42 2.37 19.99
C LYS A 221 10.96 1.94 19.97
N ILE A 222 10.28 2.08 21.11
CA ILE A 222 8.87 1.71 21.27
C ILE A 222 7.98 2.32 20.18
N HIS A 223 8.20 3.60 19.82
CA HIS A 223 7.53 4.27 18.71
C HIS A 223 7.60 3.47 17.40
N ILE A 224 8.81 3.09 16.98
CA ILE A 224 9.05 2.33 15.75
C ILE A 224 8.40 0.96 15.82
N ARG A 225 8.48 0.30 16.98
CA ARG A 225 7.82 -1.00 17.19
C ARG A 225 6.32 -0.94 17.01
N GLN A 226 5.67 0.14 17.44
CA GLN A 226 4.24 0.32 17.22
C GLN A 226 3.88 0.60 15.77
N LEU A 227 4.67 1.43 15.06
CA LEU A 227 4.46 1.70 13.64
C LEU A 227 4.68 0.44 12.78
N PHE A 228 5.70 -0.36 13.07
CA PHE A 228 5.87 -1.67 12.42
C PHE A 228 4.74 -2.64 12.81
N GLY A 229 4.29 -2.64 14.06
CA GLY A 229 3.11 -3.40 14.47
C GLY A 229 1.86 -3.03 13.67
N PHE A 230 1.70 -1.75 13.32
CA PHE A 230 0.65 -1.28 12.40
C PHE A 230 0.84 -1.85 10.99
N PHE A 231 2.03 -1.69 10.39
CA PHE A 231 2.32 -2.21 9.05
C PHE A 231 2.12 -3.72 8.94
N ILE A 232 2.56 -4.48 9.95
CA ILE A 232 2.43 -5.93 9.99
C ILE A 232 0.96 -6.35 10.06
N ALA A 233 0.16 -5.69 10.88
CA ALA A 233 -1.27 -6.01 11.00
C ALA A 233 -2.02 -5.75 9.69
N VAL A 234 -1.78 -4.59 9.05
CA VAL A 234 -2.37 -4.27 7.75
C VAL A 234 -1.88 -5.25 6.67
N ASN A 235 -0.59 -5.57 6.64
CA ASN A 235 0.00 -6.48 5.65
C ASN A 235 -0.60 -7.89 5.76
N LEU A 236 -0.64 -8.48 6.97
CA LEU A 236 -1.19 -9.81 7.19
C LEU A 236 -2.68 -9.88 6.85
N LEU A 237 -3.46 -8.86 7.23
CA LEU A 237 -4.87 -8.80 6.87
C LEU A 237 -5.06 -8.70 5.35
N THR A 238 -4.24 -7.89 4.68
CA THR A 238 -4.32 -7.71 3.22
C THR A 238 -3.96 -9.00 2.48
N LEU A 239 -2.92 -9.72 2.92
CA LEU A 239 -2.58 -11.03 2.37
C LEU A 239 -3.74 -12.01 2.55
N LEU A 240 -4.37 -12.01 3.72
CA LEU A 240 -5.57 -12.81 3.99
C LEU A 240 -6.75 -12.42 3.08
N PHE A 241 -6.99 -11.13 2.87
CA PHE A 241 -8.04 -10.66 1.94
C PHE A 241 -7.79 -11.08 0.50
N ILE A 242 -6.54 -11.04 0.02
CA ILE A 242 -6.22 -11.55 -1.32
C ILE A 242 -6.48 -13.06 -1.41
N ALA A 243 -6.13 -13.83 -0.38
CA ALA A 243 -6.39 -15.27 -0.35
C ALA A 243 -7.89 -15.60 -0.31
N LEU A 244 -8.69 -14.82 0.42
CA LEU A 244 -10.14 -15.02 0.51
C LEU A 244 -10.89 -14.46 -0.71
N GLN A 245 -10.39 -13.40 -1.33
CA GLN A 245 -11.04 -12.67 -2.42
C GLN A 245 -10.05 -12.37 -3.56
N PRO A 246 -9.62 -13.39 -4.31
CA PRO A 246 -8.69 -13.24 -5.44
C PRO A 246 -9.24 -12.31 -6.53
N GLN A 247 -10.56 -12.14 -6.63
CA GLN A 247 -11.21 -11.25 -7.60
C GLN A 247 -10.80 -9.78 -7.43
N GLN A 248 -10.53 -9.35 -6.19
CA GLN A 248 -10.15 -7.97 -5.86
C GLN A 248 -8.62 -7.78 -5.74
N PHE A 249 -7.86 -8.63 -6.43
CA PHE A 249 -6.40 -8.66 -6.38
C PHE A 249 -5.76 -7.27 -6.58
N ASN A 250 -6.20 -6.57 -7.62
CA ASN A 250 -5.61 -5.30 -8.06
C ASN A 250 -5.72 -4.19 -6.99
N ALA A 251 -6.80 -4.21 -6.19
CA ALA A 251 -7.02 -3.24 -5.13
C ALA A 251 -6.08 -3.51 -3.93
N PHE A 252 -5.95 -4.77 -3.52
CA PHE A 252 -5.23 -5.16 -2.30
C PHE A 252 -3.71 -5.29 -2.49
N ILE A 253 -3.22 -5.75 -3.64
CA ILE A 253 -1.79 -6.01 -3.85
C ILE A 253 -0.93 -4.75 -3.64
N ARG A 254 -1.49 -3.58 -4.00
CA ARG A 254 -0.91 -2.26 -3.78
C ARG A 254 -0.68 -1.95 -2.30
N ILE A 255 -1.64 -2.31 -1.45
CA ILE A 255 -1.52 -2.15 0.01
C ILE A 255 -0.44 -3.09 0.56
N VAL A 256 -0.36 -4.32 0.05
CA VAL A 256 0.74 -5.24 0.40
C VAL A 256 2.09 -4.61 0.08
N ILE A 257 2.25 -4.01 -1.12
CA ILE A 257 3.50 -3.34 -1.52
C ILE A 257 3.84 -2.18 -0.56
N ILE A 258 2.86 -1.32 -0.23
CA ILE A 258 3.06 -0.21 0.72
C ILE A 258 3.60 -0.74 2.06
N CYS A 259 2.95 -1.75 2.63
CA CYS A 259 3.31 -2.26 3.96
C CYS A 259 4.56 -3.15 3.95
N ALA A 260 4.78 -3.93 2.88
CA ALA A 260 5.96 -4.76 2.72
C ALA A 260 7.22 -3.90 2.56
N SER A 261 7.13 -2.75 1.92
CA SER A 261 8.30 -1.91 1.61
C SER A 261 9.12 -1.52 2.86
N PRO A 262 8.52 -0.98 3.95
CA PRO A 262 9.21 -0.76 5.21
C PRO A 262 9.69 -2.04 5.90
N ILE A 263 8.89 -3.11 5.90
CA ILE A 263 9.21 -4.39 6.54
C ILE A 263 10.48 -4.99 5.92
N VAL A 264 10.52 -5.04 4.59
CA VAL A 264 11.65 -5.55 3.82
C VAL A 264 12.84 -4.61 3.90
N ALA A 265 12.64 -3.30 3.84
CA ALA A 265 13.74 -2.34 4.01
C ALA A 265 14.39 -2.46 5.39
N HIS A 266 13.61 -2.65 6.45
CA HIS A 266 14.12 -2.87 7.80
C HIS A 266 14.94 -4.16 7.87
N PHE A 267 14.40 -5.26 7.33
CA PHE A 267 15.13 -6.51 7.19
C PHE A 267 16.48 -6.31 6.48
N MET A 268 16.49 -5.63 5.33
CA MET A 268 17.70 -5.44 4.52
C MET A 268 18.73 -4.50 5.15
N THR A 269 18.32 -3.55 5.99
CA THR A 269 19.21 -2.50 6.50
C THR A 269 19.83 -2.80 7.85
N LEU A 270 19.15 -3.52 8.74
CA LEU A 270 19.66 -3.79 10.08
C LEU A 270 20.46 -5.09 10.20
N THR A 271 20.61 -5.84 9.10
CA THR A 271 21.27 -7.14 9.15
C THR A 271 22.66 -7.11 8.51
N HIS A 272 23.70 -7.18 9.33
CA HIS A 272 25.09 -7.27 8.88
C HIS A 272 25.63 -8.72 8.77
N SER A 273 24.74 -9.73 8.81
CA SER A 273 25.16 -11.13 8.73
C SER A 273 25.41 -11.58 7.28
N ARG A 274 26.24 -12.63 7.09
CA ARG A 274 26.46 -13.22 5.76
C ARG A 274 25.18 -13.78 5.15
N ILE A 275 24.30 -14.38 5.97
CA ILE A 275 23.04 -15.01 5.53
C ILE A 275 22.07 -13.95 5.00
N THR A 276 21.95 -12.84 5.70
CA THR A 276 21.03 -11.75 5.33
C THR A 276 21.52 -10.97 4.11
N ASN A 277 22.84 -10.85 3.92
CA ASN A 277 23.40 -10.34 2.66
C ASN A 277 23.08 -11.26 1.48
N ILE A 278 23.18 -12.58 1.65
CA ILE A 278 22.76 -13.54 0.61
C ILE A 278 21.26 -13.38 0.34
N ALA A 279 20.43 -13.31 1.39
CA ALA A 279 18.99 -13.09 1.26
C ALA A 279 18.67 -11.78 0.52
N PHE A 280 19.42 -10.70 0.77
CA PHE A 280 19.29 -9.44 0.03
C PHE A 280 19.50 -9.64 -1.47
N PHE A 281 20.59 -10.31 -1.87
CA PHE A 281 20.87 -10.57 -3.30
C PHE A 281 19.84 -11.51 -3.91
N VAL A 282 19.35 -12.51 -3.17
CA VAL A 282 18.29 -13.40 -3.63
C VAL A 282 16.99 -12.62 -3.86
N ILE A 283 16.52 -11.85 -2.88
CA ILE A 283 15.29 -11.03 -3.00
C ILE A 283 15.41 -10.08 -4.20
N LEU A 284 16.55 -9.38 -4.33
CA LEU A 284 16.77 -8.46 -5.44
C LEU A 284 16.77 -9.18 -6.80
N SER A 285 17.46 -10.32 -6.90
CA SER A 285 17.53 -11.09 -8.14
C SER A 285 16.17 -11.66 -8.51
N THR A 286 15.41 -12.15 -7.54
CA THR A 286 14.05 -12.65 -7.75
C THR A 286 13.10 -11.53 -8.18
N CYS A 287 13.18 -10.33 -7.57
CA CYS A 287 12.42 -9.17 -8.05
C CYS A 287 12.72 -8.89 -9.52
N ILE A 288 14.01 -8.82 -9.90
CA ILE A 288 14.42 -8.53 -11.28
C ILE A 288 13.90 -9.62 -12.25
N ILE A 289 14.01 -10.90 -11.87
CA ILE A 289 13.52 -12.02 -12.67
C ILE A 289 12.00 -11.93 -12.86
N ILE A 290 11.23 -11.70 -11.80
CA ILE A 290 9.77 -11.56 -11.89
C ILE A 290 9.41 -10.36 -12.77
N THR A 291 10.10 -9.23 -12.63
CA THR A 291 9.89 -8.08 -13.51
C THR A 291 10.15 -8.43 -14.98
N PHE A 292 11.22 -9.17 -15.30
CA PHE A 292 11.48 -9.61 -16.68
C PHE A 292 10.43 -10.59 -17.20
N ILE A 293 9.98 -11.54 -16.38
CA ILE A 293 8.91 -12.48 -16.74
C ILE A 293 7.62 -11.72 -17.02
N ASN A 294 7.25 -10.77 -16.15
CA ASN A 294 6.05 -9.95 -16.31
C ASN A 294 6.17 -9.02 -17.51
N LEU A 295 7.35 -8.48 -17.84
CA LEU A 295 7.56 -7.75 -19.08
C LEU A 295 7.30 -8.67 -20.26
N TRP A 296 7.96 -9.82 -20.31
CA TRP A 296 7.86 -10.76 -21.43
C TRP A 296 6.43 -11.21 -21.72
N MET A 297 5.64 -11.52 -20.69
CA MET A 297 4.25 -11.95 -20.88
C MET A 297 3.30 -10.81 -21.29
N HIS A 298 3.72 -9.55 -21.10
CA HIS A 298 2.95 -8.38 -21.51
C HIS A 298 3.20 -7.92 -22.95
N PHE A 299 4.24 -8.47 -23.60
CA PHE A 299 4.60 -8.28 -25.02
C PHE A 299 4.10 -9.46 -25.87
#